data_AF-N1JHJ2-F1
#
_entry.id   AF-N1JHJ2-F1
#
_cell.length_a   1.000
_cell.length_b   1.000
_cell.length_c   1.000
_cell.angle_alpha   90.00
_cell.angle_beta   90.00
_cell.angle_gamma   90.00
#
_symmetry.space_group_name_H-M   'P 1'
#
loop_
_entity.id
_entity.type
_entity.pdbx_description
1 polymer ?
#
loop_
_entity_poly.entity_id
_entity_poly.type
_entity_poly.pdbx_seq_one_letter_code
_entity_poly.pdbx_strand_id
1 'polypeptide(L)'
;MKQEDQKLAVLIQDVPGWLLECQNLKKEDLIVLLAPVAYPVSEDYTDRRDPFEHLGRFIESRHSKVAHVPYIRRIGLTSTHLGFMQRAKLIIFCILPHDDRSLQLELTDRLFQFGNFKPIIVVQICNYIELNLDIPVPTVIKALGYVPSTLKAVADLMFADNGEGLNDSVPVSSIPAGTNIKLWTVEQMYEARDMTSIMTLWEECTSGNFPIKFETFSALLRRPGYAKHYVVRNSPGGEVLGFCATYLSFIDQDAKKVLASLAAILVRPSYQDKGIGFCLHEHVIKQLKKIPYVTQFQLGSNFPRIFRGLPCTMKKNQKWFQNRGWKLVTKQSGQSQNPIDLLLKFENWSIQNRCQTEDSLLFRRCTHFDMKQVLELVRKSDCTHKQTGCYSQYLTLENGPHVGDIILAIEGNNIIATAIKYTSKSGTQVALNLPWAAVIGDHVAGMTCVCLDVDNASKKKIEIWKGFLQFCVSEFQSLGLKELFLDAVVDDVDDLLQMGLYEWARYTDMWMDVRASLSIEMN
;
A
#
# COMPACT_ATOMS: atom_id res chain seq x y z
N MET A 1 26.22 7.39 26.76
CA MET A 1 25.81 6.00 27.02
C MET A 1 26.53 5.15 26.01
N LYS A 2 27.33 4.16 26.45
CA LYS A 2 28.24 3.40 25.59
C LYS A 2 27.47 2.72 24.45
N GLN A 3 28.01 2.84 23.25
CA GLN A 3 27.52 2.21 22.03
C GLN A 3 27.70 0.69 22.24
N GLU A 4 26.60 -0.04 22.45
CA GLU A 4 26.66 -1.50 22.54
C GLU A 4 26.94 -2.07 21.15
N ASP A 5 28.03 -2.83 21.02
CA ASP A 5 28.42 -3.53 19.81
C ASP A 5 27.33 -4.54 19.43
N GLN A 6 26.60 -4.25 18.35
CA GLN A 6 25.54 -5.12 17.89
C GLN A 6 26.14 -6.32 17.15
N LYS A 7 26.06 -7.52 17.74
CA LYS A 7 26.52 -8.77 17.13
C LYS A 7 25.76 -9.03 15.82
N LEU A 8 26.45 -9.48 14.76
CA LEU A 8 25.85 -9.80 13.45
C LEU A 8 25.26 -11.22 13.41
N ALA A 9 25.83 -12.15 14.16
CA ALA A 9 25.30 -13.49 14.32
C ALA A 9 25.50 -13.96 15.76
N VAL A 10 24.57 -14.77 16.27
CA VAL A 10 24.60 -15.29 17.65
C VAL A 10 24.12 -16.73 17.67
N LEU A 11 24.90 -17.58 18.35
CA LEU A 11 24.48 -18.94 18.70
C LEU A 11 23.41 -18.86 19.79
N ILE A 12 22.22 -19.40 19.52
CA ILE A 12 21.12 -19.40 20.47
C ILE A 12 21.15 -20.65 21.33
N GLN A 13 21.37 -21.80 20.69
CA GLN A 13 21.52 -23.08 21.37
C GLN A 13 22.22 -24.08 20.46
N ASP A 14 22.92 -25.03 21.07
CA ASP A 14 23.50 -26.21 20.45
C ASP A 14 23.38 -27.39 21.41
N VAL A 15 22.15 -27.86 21.62
CA VAL A 15 21.83 -28.90 22.61
C VAL A 15 22.60 -30.20 22.38
N PRO A 16 22.77 -30.69 21.13
CA PRO A 16 23.51 -31.93 20.85
C PRO A 16 25.02 -31.73 20.65
N GLY A 17 25.53 -30.48 20.63
CA GLY A 17 26.94 -30.19 20.37
C GLY A 17 27.35 -30.34 18.90
N TRP A 18 26.45 -30.09 17.94
CA TRP A 18 26.73 -30.27 16.50
C TRP A 18 27.70 -29.25 15.91
N LEU A 19 27.99 -28.15 16.60
CA LEU A 19 29.11 -27.27 16.20
C LEU A 19 30.46 -27.95 16.38
N LEU A 20 30.60 -28.81 17.39
CA LEU A 20 31.81 -29.64 17.57
C LEU A 20 31.96 -30.66 16.42
N GLU A 21 30.85 -31.16 15.88
CA GLU A 21 30.89 -32.03 14.70
C GLU A 21 31.44 -31.31 13.46
N CYS A 22 31.28 -29.98 13.35
CA CYS A 22 31.88 -29.19 12.26
C CYS A 22 33.42 -29.23 12.32
N GLN A 23 34.00 -29.28 13.52
CA GLN A 23 35.45 -29.39 13.73
C GLN A 23 35.97 -30.82 13.44
N ASN A 24 35.12 -31.83 13.59
CA ASN A 24 35.48 -33.24 13.41
C ASN A 24 35.22 -33.79 12.00
N LEU A 25 34.80 -32.94 11.06
CA LEU A 25 34.57 -33.34 9.67
C LEU A 25 35.86 -33.79 8.99
N LYS A 26 35.84 -34.96 8.37
CA LYS A 26 36.93 -35.42 7.51
C LYS A 26 36.85 -34.72 6.16
N LYS A 27 37.98 -34.55 5.49
CA LYS A 27 38.06 -33.87 4.17
C LYS A 27 37.09 -34.42 3.12
N GLU A 28 36.78 -35.72 3.19
CA GLU A 28 35.86 -36.42 2.29
C GLU A 28 34.37 -36.29 2.65
N ASP A 29 34.03 -35.82 3.85
CA ASP A 29 32.67 -35.64 4.32
C ASP A 29 31.95 -34.54 3.55
N LEU A 30 30.65 -34.70 3.29
CA LEU A 30 29.86 -33.71 2.54
C LEU A 30 29.09 -32.80 3.49
N ILE A 31 29.28 -31.48 3.38
CA ILE A 31 28.38 -30.49 3.97
C ILE A 31 27.33 -30.13 2.92
N VAL A 32 26.04 -30.18 3.28
CA VAL A 32 24.97 -29.69 2.42
C VAL A 32 24.41 -28.39 3.00
N LEU A 33 24.58 -27.30 2.26
CA LEU A 33 23.96 -26.01 2.54
C LEU A 33 22.63 -25.94 1.78
N LEU A 34 21.52 -26.01 2.52
CA LEU A 34 20.18 -25.78 2.01
C LEU A 34 19.80 -24.32 2.27
N ALA A 35 19.73 -23.51 1.23
CA ALA A 35 19.40 -22.09 1.33
C ALA A 35 18.15 -21.73 0.55
N PRO A 36 17.30 -20.80 1.03
CA PRO A 36 16.11 -20.41 0.30
C PRO A 36 16.49 -19.50 -0.87
N VAL A 37 15.82 -19.68 -2.01
CA VAL A 37 15.89 -18.69 -3.10
C VAL A 37 15.40 -17.34 -2.57
N ALA A 38 16.27 -16.33 -2.62
CA ALA A 38 16.08 -15.03 -2.01
C ALA A 38 16.64 -13.91 -2.90
N TYR A 39 16.12 -12.69 -2.72
CA TYR A 39 16.62 -11.53 -3.44
C TYR A 39 18.01 -11.12 -2.92
N PRO A 40 18.96 -10.75 -3.78
CA PRO A 40 20.26 -10.27 -3.33
C PRO A 40 20.15 -8.94 -2.58
N VAL A 41 21.00 -8.75 -1.56
CA VAL A 41 21.16 -7.45 -0.90
C VAL A 41 22.20 -6.64 -1.67
N SER A 42 21.74 -5.95 -2.72
CA SER A 42 22.58 -5.14 -3.61
C SER A 42 21.90 -3.81 -3.93
N GLU A 43 22.70 -2.76 -4.13
CA GLU A 43 22.22 -1.48 -4.69
C GLU A 43 21.92 -1.59 -6.20
N ASP A 44 22.47 -2.60 -6.86
CA ASP A 44 22.17 -2.95 -8.25
C ASP A 44 20.92 -3.85 -8.33
N TYR A 45 19.85 -3.29 -8.87
CA TYR A 45 18.55 -3.94 -9.04
C TYR A 45 18.51 -4.98 -10.17
N THR A 46 19.58 -5.09 -10.96
CA THR A 46 19.75 -6.16 -11.96
C THR A 46 20.48 -7.36 -11.41
N ASP A 47 20.97 -7.27 -10.16
CA ASP A 47 21.63 -8.38 -9.49
C ASP A 47 20.64 -9.53 -9.29
N ARG A 48 20.97 -10.68 -9.88
CA ARG A 48 20.23 -11.94 -9.76
C ARG A 48 21.05 -13.02 -9.07
N ARG A 49 22.19 -12.65 -8.47
CA ARG A 49 23.05 -13.61 -7.78
C ARG A 49 22.34 -14.17 -6.56
N ASP A 50 22.68 -15.40 -6.23
CA ASP A 50 22.22 -16.02 -5.01
C ASP A 50 22.91 -15.34 -3.81
N PRO A 51 22.16 -14.66 -2.92
CA PRO A 51 22.76 -13.99 -1.77
C PRO A 51 23.51 -14.96 -0.85
N PHE A 52 23.07 -16.23 -0.77
CA PHE A 52 23.67 -17.25 0.08
C PHE A 52 24.89 -17.91 -0.56
N GLU A 53 25.22 -17.60 -1.82
CA GLU A 53 26.48 -18.02 -2.44
C GLU A 53 27.69 -17.62 -1.58
N HIS A 54 27.63 -16.43 -0.96
CA HIS A 54 28.67 -15.96 -0.05
C HIS A 54 28.84 -16.89 1.16
N LEU A 55 27.73 -17.35 1.76
CA LEU A 55 27.79 -18.31 2.86
C LEU A 55 28.41 -19.63 2.41
N GLY A 56 27.99 -20.14 1.23
CA GLY A 56 28.59 -21.32 0.62
C GLY A 56 30.11 -21.19 0.47
N ARG A 57 30.58 -20.07 -0.09
CA ARG A 57 32.02 -19.77 -0.26
C ARG A 57 32.77 -19.67 1.07
N PHE A 58 32.18 -19.05 2.08
CA PHE A 58 32.80 -18.97 3.41
C PHE A 58 32.94 -20.35 4.05
N ILE A 59 31.94 -21.22 3.89
CA ILE A 59 32.03 -22.62 4.36
C ILE A 59 33.05 -23.40 3.54
N GLU A 60 33.08 -23.23 2.21
CA GLU A 60 34.06 -23.88 1.32
C GLU A 60 35.51 -23.50 1.67
N SER A 61 35.73 -22.29 2.18
CA SER A 61 37.04 -21.85 2.66
C SER A 61 37.52 -22.60 3.91
N ARG A 62 36.60 -23.23 4.64
CA ARG A 62 36.87 -24.04 5.84
C ARG A 62 36.79 -25.55 5.57
N HIS A 63 36.01 -25.96 4.58
CA HIS A 63 35.78 -27.37 4.27
C HIS A 63 35.67 -27.63 2.77
N SER A 64 36.43 -28.60 2.25
CA SER A 64 36.59 -28.77 0.79
C SER A 64 35.41 -29.38 0.03
N LYS A 65 34.41 -29.95 0.73
CA LYS A 65 33.25 -30.60 0.09
C LYS A 65 31.94 -30.00 0.60
N VAL A 66 31.48 -28.97 -0.09
CA VAL A 66 30.20 -28.31 0.17
C VAL A 66 29.30 -28.44 -1.05
N ALA A 67 28.04 -28.80 -0.84
CA ALA A 67 27.00 -28.72 -1.84
C ALA A 67 26.00 -27.62 -1.43
N HIS A 68 26.02 -26.51 -2.15
CA HIS A 68 25.01 -25.47 -2.02
C HIS A 68 23.79 -25.84 -2.88
N VAL A 69 22.65 -26.06 -2.24
CA VAL A 69 21.41 -26.52 -2.86
C VAL A 69 20.27 -25.56 -2.51
N PRO A 70 19.88 -24.67 -3.45
CA PRO A 70 18.81 -23.72 -3.20
C PRO A 70 17.43 -24.40 -3.21
N TYR A 71 16.55 -23.99 -2.31
CA TYR A 71 15.15 -24.46 -2.26
C TYR A 71 14.16 -23.29 -2.39
N ILE A 72 13.02 -23.55 -3.02
CA ILE A 72 11.94 -22.55 -3.17
C ILE A 72 11.00 -22.68 -1.97
N ARG A 73 10.86 -21.61 -1.18
CA ARG A 73 10.08 -21.61 0.08
C ARG A 73 8.66 -22.19 -0.03
N ARG A 74 7.96 -21.92 -1.13
CA ARG A 74 6.59 -22.40 -1.37
C ARG A 74 6.52 -23.88 -1.77
N ILE A 75 7.54 -24.39 -2.43
CA ILE A 75 7.64 -25.79 -2.86
C ILE A 75 8.19 -26.66 -1.71
N GLY A 76 9.05 -26.06 -0.88
CA GLY A 76 9.72 -26.73 0.22
C GLY A 76 10.80 -27.71 -0.25
N LEU A 77 11.15 -28.66 0.63
CA LEU A 77 12.15 -29.69 0.34
C LEU A 77 11.56 -30.76 -0.59
N THR A 78 12.25 -31.01 -1.70
CA THR A 78 11.88 -32.01 -2.73
C THR A 78 12.74 -33.28 -2.64
N SER A 79 12.42 -34.29 -3.46
CA SER A 79 13.21 -35.53 -3.57
C SER A 79 14.68 -35.30 -3.95
N THR A 80 14.98 -34.25 -4.73
CA THR A 80 16.36 -33.85 -5.03
C THR A 80 17.10 -33.42 -3.77
N HIS A 81 16.48 -32.58 -2.93
CA HIS A 81 17.05 -32.15 -1.66
C HIS A 81 17.28 -33.34 -0.72
N LEU A 82 16.32 -34.27 -0.66
CA LEU A 82 16.45 -35.52 0.08
C LEU A 82 17.68 -36.33 -0.38
N GLY A 83 17.91 -36.45 -1.68
CA GLY A 83 19.09 -37.15 -2.22
C GLY A 83 20.42 -36.52 -1.76
N PHE A 84 20.50 -35.19 -1.70
CA PHE A 84 21.66 -34.50 -1.13
C PHE A 84 21.79 -34.73 0.38
N MET A 85 20.69 -34.57 1.13
CA MET A 85 20.66 -34.79 2.58
C MET A 85 21.07 -36.22 2.96
N GLN A 86 20.69 -37.24 2.18
CA GLN A 86 21.09 -38.63 2.42
C GLN A 86 22.60 -38.88 2.28
N ARG A 87 23.31 -38.07 1.47
CA ARG A 87 24.77 -38.15 1.32
C ARG A 87 25.54 -37.22 2.25
N ALA A 88 24.86 -36.24 2.85
CA ALA A 88 25.46 -35.27 3.77
C ALA A 88 25.98 -35.94 5.04
N LYS A 89 27.11 -35.46 5.56
CA LYS A 89 27.56 -35.71 6.94
C LYS A 89 27.03 -34.63 7.89
N LEU A 90 26.90 -33.41 7.40
CA LEU A 90 26.36 -32.24 8.09
C LEU A 90 25.41 -31.48 7.17
N ILE A 91 24.29 -31.02 7.72
CA ILE A 91 23.30 -30.22 7.00
C ILE A 91 23.24 -28.84 7.63
N ILE A 92 23.38 -27.80 6.81
CA ILE A 92 23.16 -26.41 7.21
C ILE A 92 21.89 -25.95 6.51
N PHE A 93 20.88 -25.56 7.29
CA PHE A 93 19.58 -25.15 6.77
C PHE A 93 19.34 -23.68 7.08
N CYS A 94 19.39 -22.83 6.05
CA CYS A 94 19.05 -21.41 6.18
C CYS A 94 17.53 -21.25 6.08
N ILE A 95 16.94 -20.50 7.00
CA ILE A 95 15.52 -20.16 6.97
C ILE A 95 15.32 -18.66 7.01
N LEU A 96 14.50 -18.15 6.09
CA LEU A 96 14.06 -16.76 6.09
C LEU A 96 12.82 -16.59 6.97
N PRO A 97 12.59 -15.37 7.51
CA PRO A 97 11.36 -15.09 8.23
C PRO A 97 10.16 -15.26 7.29
N HIS A 98 9.09 -15.85 7.81
CA HIS A 98 7.87 -16.17 7.08
C HIS A 98 6.67 -15.87 7.97
N ASP A 99 5.67 -15.15 7.47
CA ASP A 99 4.54 -14.72 8.31
C ASP A 99 3.55 -15.85 8.64
N ASP A 100 3.73 -17.02 8.03
CA ASP A 100 2.99 -18.24 8.39
C ASP A 100 3.92 -19.19 9.15
N ARG A 101 3.71 -19.26 10.47
CA ARG A 101 4.46 -20.14 11.38
C ARG A 101 4.23 -21.61 11.06
N SER A 102 3.05 -22.00 10.56
CA SER A 102 2.73 -23.40 10.26
C SER A 102 3.61 -23.95 9.15
N LEU A 103 3.88 -23.16 8.11
CA LEU A 103 4.78 -23.52 7.03
C LEU A 103 6.24 -23.61 7.47
N GLN A 104 6.68 -22.76 8.42
CA GLN A 104 8.02 -22.88 9.00
C GLN A 104 8.16 -24.16 9.83
N LEU A 105 7.14 -24.51 10.61
CA LEU A 105 7.10 -25.76 11.37
C LEU A 105 7.05 -26.97 10.44
N GLU A 106 6.22 -26.98 9.40
CA GLU A 106 6.13 -28.08 8.42
C GLU A 106 7.46 -28.29 7.67
N LEU A 107 8.13 -27.21 7.26
CA LEU A 107 9.44 -27.29 6.61
C LEU A 107 10.50 -27.85 7.56
N THR A 108 10.46 -27.44 8.83
CA THR A 108 11.37 -27.90 9.87
C THR A 108 11.11 -29.36 10.22
N ASP A 109 9.85 -29.78 10.32
CA ASP A 109 9.44 -31.17 10.55
C ASP A 109 9.92 -32.06 9.40
N ARG A 110 9.73 -31.63 8.15
CA ARG A 110 10.25 -32.34 6.97
C ARG A 110 11.77 -32.41 6.95
N LEU A 111 12.46 -31.33 7.35
CA LEU A 111 13.92 -31.31 7.47
C LEU A 111 14.41 -32.39 8.45
N PHE A 112 13.78 -32.52 9.61
CA PHE A 112 14.15 -33.56 10.58
C PHE A 112 13.77 -34.98 10.15
N GLN A 113 12.59 -35.15 9.54
CA GLN A 113 12.17 -36.44 8.97
C GLN A 113 13.14 -36.93 7.90
N PHE A 114 13.59 -36.04 7.01
CA PHE A 114 14.53 -36.35 5.94
C PHE A 114 15.99 -36.40 6.39
N GLY A 115 16.33 -35.69 7.46
CA GLY A 115 17.67 -35.62 8.03
C GLY A 115 18.13 -36.92 8.70
N ASN A 116 17.20 -37.81 9.09
CA ASN A 116 17.49 -39.15 9.61
C ASN A 116 18.60 -39.16 10.68
N PHE A 117 18.43 -38.36 11.75
CA PHE A 117 19.37 -38.20 12.87
C PHE A 117 20.74 -37.59 12.56
N LYS A 118 20.94 -37.03 11.36
CA LYS A 118 22.18 -36.32 11.03
C LYS A 118 22.27 -34.96 11.75
N PRO A 119 23.49 -34.46 11.98
CA PRO A 119 23.71 -33.10 12.45
C PRO A 119 23.05 -32.06 11.52
N ILE A 120 22.19 -31.21 12.09
CA ILE A 120 21.46 -30.15 11.38
C ILE A 120 21.63 -28.82 12.11
N ILE A 121 22.33 -27.87 11.49
CA ILE A 121 22.46 -26.52 12.02
C ILE A 121 21.45 -25.63 11.30
N VAL A 122 20.51 -25.05 12.05
CA VAL A 122 19.54 -24.09 11.49
C VAL A 122 20.11 -22.69 11.59
N VAL A 123 20.30 -22.03 10.45
CA VAL A 123 20.64 -20.61 10.37
C VAL A 123 19.37 -19.83 10.16
N GLN A 124 18.90 -19.20 11.22
CA GLN A 124 17.71 -18.38 11.17
C GLN A 124 18.09 -16.95 10.80
N ILE A 125 17.69 -16.53 9.61
CA ILE A 125 17.87 -15.15 9.21
C ILE A 125 16.78 -14.31 9.89
N CYS A 126 17.21 -13.31 10.65
CA CYS A 126 16.36 -12.43 11.41
C CYS A 126 16.67 -10.98 11.05
N ASN A 127 15.68 -10.12 11.27
CA ASN A 127 15.92 -8.68 11.18
C ASN A 127 16.49 -8.11 12.49
N TYR A 128 16.41 -8.87 13.59
CA TYR A 128 16.97 -8.55 14.90
C TYR A 128 17.18 -9.85 15.68
N ILE A 129 18.33 -9.96 16.34
CA ILE A 129 18.78 -11.19 17.00
C ILE A 129 17.96 -11.50 18.27
N GLU A 130 17.40 -10.46 18.89
CA GLU A 130 16.63 -10.54 20.14
C GLU A 130 15.21 -11.12 20.00
N LEU A 131 14.70 -11.36 18.78
CA LEU A 131 13.43 -12.08 18.63
C LEU A 131 13.58 -13.55 18.91
N ASN A 132 12.90 -14.05 19.93
CA ASN A 132 12.68 -15.48 20.06
C ASN A 132 11.55 -15.92 19.13
N LEU A 133 11.93 -16.33 17.93
CA LEU A 133 11.14 -17.28 17.17
C LEU A 133 11.39 -18.64 17.80
N ASP A 134 10.50 -19.05 18.70
CA ASP A 134 10.52 -20.40 19.31
C ASP A 134 10.23 -21.45 18.23
N ILE A 135 11.29 -21.85 17.52
CA ILE A 135 11.34 -23.04 16.69
C ILE A 135 12.07 -24.11 17.53
N PRO A 136 11.44 -25.26 17.82
CA PRO A 136 12.01 -26.30 18.66
C PRO A 136 13.07 -27.12 17.88
N VAL A 137 14.17 -26.48 17.50
CA VAL A 137 15.29 -27.03 16.74
C VAL A 137 16.53 -27.11 17.63
N PRO A 138 17.29 -28.21 17.64
CA PRO A 138 18.29 -28.45 18.68
C PRO A 138 19.56 -27.60 18.54
N THR A 139 19.94 -27.16 17.33
CA THR A 139 21.09 -26.25 17.09
C THR A 139 20.68 -25.08 16.19
N VAL A 140 20.82 -23.85 16.69
CA VAL A 140 20.34 -22.62 16.03
C VAL A 140 21.33 -21.48 16.12
N ILE A 141 21.68 -20.91 14.96
CA ILE A 141 22.38 -19.64 14.84
C ILE A 141 21.40 -18.60 14.29
N LYS A 142 21.24 -17.48 14.98
CA LYS A 142 20.51 -16.32 14.43
C LYS A 142 21.49 -15.40 13.71
N ALA A 143 21.10 -14.94 12.55
CA ALA A 143 21.88 -14.03 11.71
C ALA A 143 21.09 -12.76 11.44
N LEU A 144 21.72 -11.59 11.55
CA LEU A 144 21.12 -10.29 11.27
C LEU A 144 21.16 -10.02 9.75
N GLY A 145 20.07 -10.38 9.07
CA GLY A 145 20.00 -10.37 7.61
C GLY A 145 20.91 -11.42 6.97
N TYR A 146 21.18 -11.26 5.67
CA TYR A 146 22.01 -12.16 4.87
C TYR A 146 23.00 -11.38 3.99
N VAL A 147 23.47 -10.24 4.49
CA VAL A 147 24.59 -9.51 3.86
C VAL A 147 25.91 -10.31 4.03
N PRO A 148 26.90 -10.15 3.13
CA PRO A 148 28.12 -10.95 3.17
C PRO A 148 28.87 -10.94 4.51
N SER A 149 28.91 -9.80 5.21
CA SER A 149 29.55 -9.69 6.53
C SER A 149 28.82 -10.53 7.60
N THR A 150 27.48 -10.54 7.59
CA THR A 150 26.67 -11.38 8.47
C THR A 150 26.88 -12.86 8.15
N LEU A 151 26.85 -13.23 6.86
CA LEU A 151 27.05 -14.62 6.44
C LEU A 151 28.46 -15.13 6.78
N LYS A 152 29.46 -14.26 6.70
CA LYS A 152 30.81 -14.56 7.21
C LYS A 152 30.81 -14.80 8.71
N ALA A 153 30.14 -13.96 9.50
CA ALA A 153 30.04 -14.13 10.94
C ALA A 153 29.33 -15.45 11.33
N VAL A 154 28.33 -15.88 10.55
CA VAL A 154 27.69 -17.20 10.73
C VAL A 154 28.70 -18.32 10.47
N ALA A 155 29.44 -18.28 9.37
CA ALA A 155 30.45 -19.29 9.07
C ALA A 155 31.57 -19.31 10.12
N ASP A 156 32.03 -18.15 10.57
CA ASP A 156 33.05 -18.06 11.63
C ASP A 156 32.52 -18.65 12.95
N LEU A 157 31.25 -18.44 13.31
CA LEU A 157 30.64 -19.09 14.48
C LEU A 157 30.52 -20.62 14.33
N MET A 158 30.26 -21.12 13.13
CA MET A 158 30.13 -22.56 12.88
C MET A 158 31.46 -23.30 13.05
N PHE A 159 32.57 -22.64 12.71
CA PHE A 159 33.91 -23.23 12.69
C PHE A 159 34.85 -22.62 13.74
N ALA A 160 34.31 -21.89 14.72
CA ALA A 160 35.12 -21.35 15.81
C ALA A 160 35.68 -22.50 16.67
N ASP A 161 36.96 -22.44 17.03
CA ASP A 161 37.55 -23.37 17.98
C ASP A 161 36.99 -23.08 19.38
N ASN A 162 36.68 -24.15 20.15
CA ASN A 162 35.96 -24.10 21.43
C ASN A 162 36.71 -23.40 22.59
N GLY A 163 37.54 -22.39 22.33
CA GLY A 163 38.32 -21.67 23.34
C GLY A 163 38.71 -20.23 23.00
N GLU A 164 38.63 -19.78 21.75
CA GLU A 164 38.96 -18.40 21.38
C GLU A 164 37.96 -17.87 20.34
N GLY A 165 37.14 -16.87 20.73
CA GLY A 165 36.32 -16.14 19.76
C GLY A 165 34.89 -15.77 20.14
N LEU A 166 34.42 -16.04 21.36
CA LEU A 166 33.10 -15.52 21.79
C LEU A 166 33.14 -14.05 22.27
N ASN A 167 34.34 -13.44 22.40
CA ASN A 167 34.53 -12.13 23.04
C ASN A 167 35.50 -11.13 22.37
N ASP A 168 36.01 -11.35 21.15
CA ASP A 168 36.85 -10.32 20.51
C ASP A 168 36.12 -9.61 19.35
N SER A 169 35.71 -8.39 19.68
CA SER A 169 35.31 -7.31 18.80
C SER A 169 36.36 -7.06 17.71
N VAL A 170 35.99 -7.26 16.45
CA VAL A 170 36.72 -6.68 15.32
C VAL A 170 36.24 -5.23 15.15
N PRO A 171 37.12 -4.22 15.27
CA PRO A 171 36.73 -2.83 15.07
C PRO A 171 36.58 -2.57 13.57
N VAL A 172 35.33 -2.54 13.08
CA VAL A 172 35.07 -2.08 11.72
C VAL A 172 35.06 -0.56 11.69
N SER A 173 36.22 0.00 11.44
CA SER A 173 36.35 1.38 11.01
C SER A 173 35.79 1.51 9.59
N SER A 174 34.95 2.54 9.39
CA SER A 174 34.34 2.99 8.12
C SER A 174 33.39 2.01 7.40
N ILE A 175 32.16 1.89 7.93
CA ILE A 175 30.96 1.57 7.13
C ILE A 175 30.03 2.79 7.20
N PRO A 176 29.48 3.31 6.09
CA PRO A 176 28.49 4.37 6.12
C PRO A 176 27.29 3.91 6.95
N ALA A 177 26.78 4.74 7.86
CA ALA A 177 25.66 4.41 8.76
C ALA A 177 24.50 3.72 8.01
N GLY A 178 24.42 2.39 8.11
CA GLY A 178 23.58 1.53 7.29
C GLY A 178 22.61 0.71 8.14
N THR A 179 21.42 1.28 8.35
CA THR A 179 20.12 0.64 8.60
C THR A 179 20.02 -0.52 9.61
N ASN A 180 19.86 -0.15 10.89
CA ASN A 180 19.14 -0.97 11.87
C ASN A 180 17.65 -1.05 11.45
N ILE A 181 17.21 -2.11 10.78
CA ILE A 181 15.79 -2.28 10.40
C ILE A 181 15.04 -2.88 11.59
N LYS A 182 14.59 -2.02 12.51
CA LYS A 182 13.55 -2.38 13.49
C LYS A 182 12.31 -2.87 12.71
N LEU A 183 11.91 -4.14 12.83
CA LEU A 183 10.57 -4.52 12.36
C LEU A 183 9.56 -4.03 13.37
N TRP A 184 8.46 -3.54 12.83
CA TRP A 184 7.38 -2.99 13.60
C TRP A 184 6.18 -3.92 13.54
N THR A 185 5.63 -4.25 14.71
CA THR A 185 4.39 -5.00 14.80
C THR A 185 3.25 -4.17 14.23
N VAL A 186 2.58 -4.71 13.22
CA VAL A 186 1.37 -4.11 12.63
C VAL A 186 0.16 -4.73 13.29
N GLU A 187 -0.67 -3.89 13.90
CA GLU A 187 -1.93 -4.27 14.54
C GLU A 187 -3.12 -3.74 13.72
N GLN A 188 -4.27 -4.38 13.87
CA GLN A 188 -5.52 -3.80 13.39
C GLN A 188 -5.87 -2.57 14.25
N MET A 189 -6.30 -1.50 13.58
CA MET A 189 -6.79 -0.29 14.22
C MET A 189 -8.09 -0.56 14.97
N TYR A 190 -8.18 -0.03 16.19
CA TYR A 190 -9.38 -0.03 17.00
C TYR A 190 -9.77 1.40 17.36
N GLU A 191 -10.90 1.85 16.85
CA GLU A 191 -11.29 3.27 16.88
C GLU A 191 -11.26 3.89 18.29
N ALA A 192 -11.89 3.25 19.27
CA ALA A 192 -11.97 3.77 20.64
C ALA A 192 -10.60 3.95 21.31
N ARG A 193 -9.59 3.18 20.88
CA ARG A 193 -8.21 3.25 21.39
C ARG A 193 -7.33 4.18 20.57
N ASP A 194 -7.58 4.28 19.25
CA ASP A 194 -6.53 4.72 18.30
C ASP A 194 -6.82 6.09 17.69
N MET A 195 -8.07 6.51 17.62
CA MET A 195 -8.49 7.65 16.81
C MET A 195 -7.78 8.95 17.23
N THR A 196 -7.65 9.20 18.54
CA THR A 196 -6.97 10.41 19.04
C THR A 196 -5.50 10.47 18.61
N SER A 197 -4.76 9.37 18.73
CA SER A 197 -3.35 9.32 18.28
C SER A 197 -3.23 9.39 16.76
N ILE A 198 -4.20 8.83 16.01
CA ILE A 198 -4.25 8.93 14.56
C ILE A 198 -4.49 10.38 14.11
N MET A 199 -5.34 11.14 14.80
CA MET A 199 -5.53 12.57 14.54
C MET A 199 -4.25 13.36 14.75
N THR A 200 -3.54 13.12 15.86
CA THR A 200 -2.24 13.77 16.11
C THR A 200 -1.24 13.42 15.01
N LEU A 201 -1.14 12.14 14.64
CA LEU A 201 -0.28 11.66 13.56
C LEU A 201 -0.64 12.31 12.21
N TRP A 202 -1.93 12.50 11.93
CA TRP A 202 -2.42 13.13 10.71
C TRP A 202 -1.95 14.58 10.61
N GLU A 203 -2.15 15.37 11.67
CA GLU A 203 -1.72 16.78 11.73
C GLU A 203 -0.20 16.91 11.53
N GLU A 204 0.58 16.07 12.22
CA GLU A 204 2.04 16.03 12.08
C GLU A 204 2.49 15.69 10.65
N CYS A 205 1.86 14.69 10.01
CA CYS A 205 2.27 14.21 8.69
C CYS A 205 1.82 15.12 7.54
N THR A 206 0.69 15.80 7.70
CA THR A 206 0.13 16.68 6.66
C THR A 206 0.63 18.12 6.78
N SER A 207 1.17 18.49 7.95
CA SER A 207 1.69 19.84 8.25
C SER A 207 0.66 20.94 7.94
N GLY A 208 -0.62 20.65 8.20
CA GLY A 208 -1.73 21.58 7.98
C GLY A 208 -2.19 21.74 6.53
N ASN A 209 -1.58 21.07 5.54
CA ASN A 209 -2.03 21.15 4.14
C ASN A 209 -3.39 20.47 3.90
N PHE A 210 -3.77 19.54 4.78
CA PHE A 210 -5.01 18.78 4.70
C PHE A 210 -5.66 18.74 6.09
N PRO A 211 -6.13 19.87 6.62
CA PRO A 211 -6.75 19.90 7.94
C PRO A 211 -8.01 19.05 7.90
N ILE A 212 -8.31 18.28 8.95
CA ILE A 212 -9.55 17.52 9.04
C ILE A 212 -9.99 17.49 10.49
N LYS A 213 -11.30 17.60 10.75
CA LYS A 213 -11.86 17.53 12.10
C LYS A 213 -11.95 16.07 12.56
N PHE A 214 -11.87 15.86 13.87
CA PHE A 214 -11.94 14.54 14.50
C PHE A 214 -13.16 13.75 14.03
N GLU A 215 -14.35 14.36 14.08
CA GLU A 215 -15.62 13.71 13.77
C GLU A 215 -15.70 13.34 12.28
N THR A 216 -15.24 14.24 11.41
CA THR A 216 -15.19 14.00 9.96
C THR A 216 -14.25 12.85 9.64
N PHE A 217 -13.04 12.84 10.24
CA PHE A 217 -12.09 11.78 9.95
C PHE A 217 -12.55 10.43 10.51
N SER A 218 -13.08 10.41 11.73
CA SER A 218 -13.70 9.22 12.35
C SER A 218 -14.81 8.65 11.46
N ALA A 219 -15.72 9.50 10.94
CA ALA A 219 -16.79 9.09 10.05
C ALA A 219 -16.29 8.52 8.71
N LEU A 220 -15.18 9.04 8.16
CA LEU A 220 -14.57 8.50 6.94
C LEU A 220 -13.97 7.11 7.17
N LEU A 221 -13.33 6.90 8.32
CA LEU A 221 -12.69 5.62 8.67
C LEU A 221 -13.72 4.55 9.06
N ARG A 222 -14.85 4.95 9.68
CA ARG A 222 -15.89 4.02 10.12
C ARG A 222 -16.75 3.50 8.96
N ARG A 223 -16.25 2.52 8.21
CA ARG A 223 -16.97 1.82 7.12
C ARG A 223 -17.04 0.31 7.38
N PRO A 224 -17.98 -0.16 8.23
CA PRO A 224 -18.07 -1.57 8.56
C PRO A 224 -18.26 -2.43 7.30
N GLY A 225 -17.52 -3.54 7.20
CA GLY A 225 -17.55 -4.46 6.06
C GLY A 225 -16.67 -4.07 4.86
N TYR A 226 -16.31 -2.79 4.74
CA TYR A 226 -15.56 -2.26 3.58
C TYR A 226 -14.21 -1.64 3.95
N ALA A 227 -14.00 -1.29 5.22
CA ALA A 227 -12.75 -0.74 5.72
C ALA A 227 -12.06 -1.71 6.69
N LYS A 228 -10.73 -1.79 6.58
CA LYS A 228 -9.88 -2.44 7.58
C LYS A 228 -8.58 -1.66 7.72
N HIS A 229 -8.41 -0.96 8.84
CA HIS A 229 -7.27 -0.06 9.04
C HIS A 229 -6.22 -0.68 9.96
N TYR A 230 -5.00 -0.18 9.87
CA TYR A 230 -3.84 -0.76 10.55
C TYR A 230 -2.98 0.31 11.20
N VAL A 231 -2.33 -0.04 12.31
CA VAL A 231 -1.46 0.85 13.07
C VAL A 231 -0.15 0.15 13.46
N VAL A 232 0.87 0.96 13.70
CA VAL A 232 2.15 0.57 14.31
C VAL A 232 2.36 1.42 15.56
N ARG A 233 2.90 0.83 16.63
CA ARG A 233 3.17 1.50 17.91
C ARG A 233 4.62 1.36 18.34
N ASN A 234 5.03 2.21 19.28
CA ASN A 234 6.32 2.06 19.95
C ASN A 234 6.39 0.83 20.86
N SER A 235 5.29 0.56 21.56
CA SER A 235 5.08 -0.56 22.48
C SER A 235 3.61 -0.98 22.47
N PRO A 236 3.26 -2.19 22.94
CA PRO A 236 1.86 -2.60 23.07
C PRO A 236 1.06 -1.58 23.90
N GLY A 237 -0.01 -1.02 23.32
CA GLY A 237 -0.81 0.04 23.97
C GLY A 237 -0.19 1.45 23.99
N GLY A 238 1.04 1.61 23.50
CA GLY A 238 1.72 2.90 23.39
C GLY A 238 1.21 3.77 22.23
N GLU A 239 1.86 4.90 22.00
CA GLU A 239 1.48 5.85 20.95
C GLU A 239 1.53 5.25 19.53
N VAL A 240 0.59 5.69 18.67
CA VAL A 240 0.58 5.35 17.25
C VAL A 240 1.69 6.11 16.52
N LEU A 241 2.62 5.36 15.94
CA LEU A 241 3.75 5.86 15.16
C LEU A 241 3.52 5.75 13.65
N GLY A 242 2.63 4.86 13.23
CA GLY A 242 2.25 4.72 11.83
C GLY A 242 0.82 4.24 11.70
N PHE A 243 0.17 4.62 10.60
CA PHE A 243 -1.23 4.34 10.32
C PHE A 243 -1.41 4.06 8.83
N CYS A 244 -2.27 3.10 8.50
CA CYS A 244 -2.69 2.81 7.13
C CYS A 244 -4.21 2.66 7.05
N ALA A 245 -4.84 3.51 6.23
CA ALA A 245 -6.25 3.42 5.88
C ALA A 245 -6.44 2.57 4.61
N THR A 246 -7.49 1.76 4.57
CA THR A 246 -7.81 0.91 3.42
C THR A 246 -9.32 0.82 3.23
N TYR A 247 -9.74 0.69 1.97
CA TYR A 247 -11.14 0.48 1.60
C TYR A 247 -11.26 -0.59 0.52
N LEU A 248 -12.41 -1.24 0.45
CA LEU A 248 -12.81 -2.15 -0.61
C LEU A 248 -13.97 -1.55 -1.39
N SER A 249 -13.94 -1.66 -2.70
CA SER A 249 -15.01 -1.21 -3.58
C SER A 249 -15.26 -2.24 -4.68
N PHE A 250 -16.51 -2.49 -5.02
CA PHE A 250 -16.85 -3.36 -6.14
C PHE A 250 -16.71 -2.58 -7.45
N ILE A 251 -15.99 -3.16 -8.41
CA ILE A 251 -15.81 -2.58 -9.76
C ILE A 251 -17.04 -2.88 -10.62
N ASP A 252 -17.70 -4.01 -10.36
CA ASP A 252 -18.81 -4.51 -11.17
C ASP A 252 -20.00 -4.91 -10.28
N GLN A 253 -21.21 -4.85 -10.83
CA GLN A 253 -22.47 -5.17 -10.14
C GLN A 253 -22.53 -6.64 -9.73
N ASP A 254 -21.84 -7.51 -10.46
CA ASP A 254 -21.74 -8.95 -10.17
C ASP A 254 -20.89 -9.27 -8.92
N ALA A 255 -20.28 -8.28 -8.27
CA ALA A 255 -19.37 -8.44 -7.12
C ALA A 255 -18.15 -9.36 -7.37
N LYS A 256 -17.88 -9.74 -8.63
CA LYS A 256 -16.79 -10.63 -9.05
C LYS A 256 -15.44 -9.93 -9.20
N LYS A 257 -15.41 -8.59 -9.11
CA LYS A 257 -14.20 -7.78 -9.18
C LYS A 257 -14.21 -6.74 -8.07
N VAL A 258 -13.22 -6.83 -7.20
CA VAL A 258 -13.00 -5.91 -6.08
C VAL A 258 -11.74 -5.08 -6.35
N LEU A 259 -11.89 -3.79 -6.15
CA LEU A 259 -10.81 -2.81 -6.07
C LEU A 259 -10.44 -2.62 -4.60
N ALA A 260 -9.18 -2.84 -4.27
CA ALA A 260 -8.67 -2.59 -2.93
C ALA A 260 -7.88 -1.27 -2.91
N SER A 261 -8.32 -0.33 -2.10
CA SER A 261 -7.72 1.01 -1.98
C SER A 261 -6.78 1.06 -0.78
N LEU A 262 -5.54 1.51 -0.99
CA LEU A 262 -4.63 1.96 0.06
C LEU A 262 -4.82 3.47 0.21
N ALA A 263 -5.84 3.88 0.97
CA ALA A 263 -6.36 5.24 0.98
C ALA A 263 -5.38 6.27 1.57
N ALA A 264 -4.63 5.88 2.60
CA ALA A 264 -3.58 6.69 3.19
C ALA A 264 -2.58 5.80 3.92
N ILE A 265 -1.29 6.17 3.90
CA ILE A 265 -0.26 5.58 4.74
C ILE A 265 0.58 6.70 5.33
N LEU A 266 0.68 6.72 6.66
CA LEU A 266 1.33 7.78 7.42
C LEU A 266 2.36 7.16 8.37
N VAL A 267 3.51 7.84 8.48
CA VAL A 267 4.56 7.50 9.43
C VAL A 267 5.00 8.78 10.09
N ARG A 268 5.01 8.77 11.42
CA ARG A 268 5.36 9.91 12.26
C ARG A 268 6.69 10.50 11.80
N PRO A 269 6.80 11.82 11.57
CA PRO A 269 8.01 12.43 11.01
C PRO A 269 9.31 12.03 11.72
N SER A 270 9.30 12.02 13.06
CA SER A 270 10.46 11.63 13.90
C SER A 270 10.80 10.12 13.88
N TYR A 271 9.99 9.31 13.20
CA TYR A 271 10.15 7.87 13.06
C TYR A 271 10.14 7.40 11.59
N GLN A 272 10.27 8.33 10.63
CA GLN A 272 10.50 7.99 9.22
C GLN A 272 11.86 7.29 9.05
N ASP A 273 12.01 6.57 7.94
CA ASP A 273 13.21 5.79 7.58
C ASP A 273 13.63 4.69 8.58
N LYS A 274 12.74 4.34 9.53
CA LYS A 274 12.92 3.24 10.49
C LYS A 274 12.21 1.95 10.11
N GLY A 275 11.69 1.84 8.88
CA GLY A 275 10.98 0.65 8.39
C GLY A 275 9.48 0.58 8.70
N ILE A 276 8.89 1.51 9.46
CA ILE A 276 7.45 1.51 9.81
C ILE A 276 6.56 1.44 8.57
N GLY A 277 6.79 2.35 7.61
CA GLY A 277 5.97 2.42 6.39
C GLY A 277 6.08 1.16 5.56
N PHE A 278 7.26 0.51 5.55
CA PHE A 278 7.46 -0.77 4.87
C PHE A 278 6.67 -1.89 5.55
N CYS A 279 6.77 -2.03 6.88
CA CYS A 279 6.01 -3.03 7.62
C CYS A 279 4.50 -2.86 7.43
N LEU A 280 3.99 -1.62 7.52
CA LEU A 280 2.58 -1.32 7.27
C LEU A 280 2.15 -1.72 5.86
N HIS A 281 2.89 -1.28 4.83
CA HIS A 281 2.53 -1.55 3.44
C HIS A 281 2.59 -3.04 3.10
N GLU A 282 3.65 -3.75 3.46
CA GLU A 282 3.77 -5.19 3.20
C GLU A 282 2.66 -5.98 3.89
N HIS A 283 2.40 -5.69 5.17
CA HIS A 283 1.32 -6.33 5.92
C HIS A 283 -0.03 -6.07 5.24
N VAL A 284 -0.32 -4.81 4.91
CA VAL A 284 -1.61 -4.42 4.32
C VAL A 284 -1.81 -5.04 2.94
N ILE A 285 -0.82 -4.96 2.04
CA ILE A 285 -0.91 -5.60 0.72
C ILE A 285 -1.11 -7.11 0.85
N LYS A 286 -0.40 -7.77 1.78
CA LYS A 286 -0.59 -9.19 2.05
C LYS A 286 -2.02 -9.50 2.51
N GLN A 287 -2.61 -8.69 3.38
CA GLN A 287 -3.98 -8.89 3.85
C GLN A 287 -5.00 -8.64 2.74
N LEU A 288 -4.83 -7.59 1.94
CA LEU A 288 -5.73 -7.28 0.84
C LEU A 288 -5.69 -8.35 -0.26
N LYS A 289 -4.52 -8.95 -0.52
CA LYS A 289 -4.36 -10.09 -1.47
C LYS A 289 -5.14 -11.34 -1.05
N LYS A 290 -5.42 -11.53 0.25
CA LYS A 290 -6.20 -12.67 0.76
C LYS A 290 -7.70 -12.50 0.53
N ILE A 291 -8.16 -11.30 0.21
CA ILE A 291 -9.58 -11.01 0.04
C ILE A 291 -10.01 -11.53 -1.34
N PRO A 292 -11.06 -12.37 -1.42
CA PRO A 292 -11.56 -12.91 -2.67
C PRO A 292 -11.90 -11.80 -3.67
N TYR A 293 -11.69 -12.10 -4.96
CA TYR A 293 -12.04 -11.23 -6.08
C TYR A 293 -11.31 -9.89 -6.14
N VAL A 294 -10.32 -9.63 -5.26
CA VAL A 294 -9.43 -8.47 -5.43
C VAL A 294 -8.59 -8.66 -6.68
N THR A 295 -8.74 -7.73 -7.63
CA THR A 295 -8.07 -7.80 -8.93
C THR A 295 -7.01 -6.72 -9.11
N GLN A 296 -7.11 -5.63 -8.35
CA GLN A 296 -6.25 -4.46 -8.47
C GLN A 296 -6.15 -3.71 -7.14
N PHE A 297 -5.00 -3.07 -6.92
CA PHE A 297 -4.81 -2.09 -5.86
C PHE A 297 -4.75 -0.67 -6.43
N GLN A 298 -5.39 0.27 -5.75
CA GLN A 298 -5.30 1.72 -6.01
C GLN A 298 -4.63 2.41 -4.83
N LEU A 299 -3.76 3.38 -5.11
CA LEU A 299 -3.27 4.31 -4.11
C LEU A 299 -4.24 5.49 -4.01
N GLY A 300 -4.64 5.85 -2.80
CA GLY A 300 -5.81 6.69 -2.59
C GLY A 300 -7.10 5.87 -2.70
N SER A 301 -8.25 6.56 -2.75
CA SER A 301 -9.57 5.94 -2.87
C SER A 301 -10.55 6.82 -3.64
N ASN A 302 -11.61 6.20 -4.19
CA ASN A 302 -12.67 6.92 -4.88
C ASN A 302 -13.80 7.34 -3.93
N PHE A 303 -14.34 6.41 -3.13
CA PHE A 303 -15.32 6.67 -2.08
C PHE A 303 -15.18 5.63 -0.95
N PRO A 304 -15.18 6.02 0.34
CA PRO A 304 -14.93 7.39 0.81
C PRO A 304 -13.55 7.87 0.37
N ARG A 305 -13.38 9.18 0.14
CA ARG A 305 -12.14 9.74 -0.41
C ARG A 305 -11.46 10.65 0.59
N ILE A 306 -10.38 10.12 1.17
CA ILE A 306 -9.41 10.93 1.90
C ILE A 306 -8.51 11.59 0.86
N PHE A 307 -7.71 10.81 0.14
CA PHE A 307 -6.94 11.28 -1.01
C PHE A 307 -7.35 10.54 -2.26
N ARG A 308 -7.40 11.24 -3.41
CA ARG A 308 -7.65 10.61 -4.71
C ARG A 308 -6.48 9.74 -5.16
N GLY A 309 -5.26 10.16 -4.83
CA GLY A 309 -4.00 9.51 -5.14
C GLY A 309 -2.89 10.08 -4.25
N LEU A 310 -1.63 9.97 -4.67
CA LEU A 310 -0.51 10.57 -3.94
C LEU A 310 -0.52 12.11 -4.12
N PRO A 311 -0.66 12.93 -3.07
CA PRO A 311 -0.59 14.39 -3.22
C PRO A 311 0.73 14.83 -3.87
N CYS A 312 0.66 15.72 -4.86
CA CYS A 312 1.83 16.25 -5.58
C CYS A 312 2.77 17.08 -4.69
N THR A 313 2.30 17.53 -3.53
CA THR A 313 3.15 18.14 -2.49
C THR A 313 4.08 17.12 -1.82
N MET A 314 3.80 15.81 -1.96
CA MET A 314 4.54 14.69 -1.36
C MET A 314 5.33 13.86 -2.38
N LYS A 315 5.79 14.48 -3.48
CA LYS A 315 6.52 13.82 -4.59
C LYS A 315 7.70 12.94 -4.16
N LYS A 316 8.38 13.28 -3.05
CA LYS A 316 9.47 12.46 -2.49
C LYS A 316 9.07 11.00 -2.23
N ASN A 317 7.79 10.77 -1.92
CA ASN A 317 7.25 9.45 -1.62
C ASN A 317 6.88 8.64 -2.88
N GLN A 318 6.82 9.27 -4.06
CA GLN A 318 6.44 8.58 -5.29
C GLN A 318 7.40 7.41 -5.59
N LYS A 319 8.72 7.66 -5.46
CA LYS A 319 9.73 6.63 -5.70
C LYS A 319 9.61 5.47 -4.70
N TRP A 320 9.22 5.77 -3.46
CA TRP A 320 8.98 4.76 -2.42
C TRP A 320 7.87 3.78 -2.81
N PHE A 321 6.78 4.26 -3.41
CA PHE A 321 5.72 3.41 -3.97
C PHE A 321 6.16 2.69 -5.24
N GLN A 322 6.83 3.38 -6.18
CA GLN A 322 7.30 2.74 -7.43
C GLN A 322 8.23 1.56 -7.18
N ASN A 323 9.15 1.69 -6.22
CA ASN A 323 10.06 0.61 -5.82
C ASN A 323 9.33 -0.60 -5.21
N ARG A 324 8.03 -0.49 -4.94
CA ARG A 324 7.15 -1.55 -4.39
C ARG A 324 6.09 -2.02 -5.39
N GLY A 325 6.30 -1.75 -6.69
CA GLY A 325 5.45 -2.25 -7.77
C GLY A 325 4.24 -1.39 -8.10
N TRP A 326 4.10 -0.21 -7.49
CA TRP A 326 3.06 0.74 -7.88
C TRP A 326 3.45 1.45 -9.19
N LYS A 327 2.56 1.39 -10.17
CA LYS A 327 2.73 1.98 -11.50
C LYS A 327 1.96 3.30 -11.58
N LEU A 328 2.52 4.27 -12.29
CA LEU A 328 1.84 5.53 -12.60
C LEU A 328 0.73 5.29 -13.63
N VAL A 329 -0.37 6.03 -13.48
CA VAL A 329 -1.40 6.12 -14.52
C VAL A 329 -0.94 7.10 -15.57
N THR A 330 -0.83 6.66 -16.81
CA THR A 330 -0.53 7.54 -17.94
C THR A 330 -1.74 7.65 -18.85
N LYS A 331 -1.99 8.86 -19.35
CA LYS A 331 -2.91 9.12 -20.46
C LYS A 331 -2.36 8.43 -21.72
N GLN A 332 -3.20 8.23 -22.73
CA GLN A 332 -2.77 7.68 -24.03
C GLN A 332 -1.62 8.49 -24.68
N SER A 333 -1.49 9.77 -24.33
CA SER A 333 -0.39 10.66 -24.72
C SER A 333 0.94 10.39 -23.99
N GLY A 334 1.01 9.40 -23.09
CA GLY A 334 2.18 9.09 -22.27
C GLY A 334 2.39 10.01 -21.04
N GLN A 335 1.60 11.07 -20.89
CA GLN A 335 1.67 11.96 -19.73
C GLN A 335 0.94 11.37 -18.52
N SER A 336 1.45 11.64 -17.31
CA SER A 336 0.79 11.23 -16.06
C SER A 336 -0.62 11.81 -15.97
N GLN A 337 -1.59 10.96 -15.66
CA GLN A 337 -2.94 11.40 -15.35
C GLN A 337 -2.96 11.88 -13.90
N ASN A 338 -3.07 13.19 -13.71
CA ASN A 338 -3.06 13.80 -12.39
C ASN A 338 -4.44 14.40 -12.09
N PRO A 339 -5.29 13.73 -11.27
CA PRO A 339 -6.53 14.33 -10.83
C PRO A 339 -6.27 15.59 -10.01
N ILE A 340 -7.17 16.55 -10.14
CA ILE A 340 -7.09 17.85 -9.49
C ILE A 340 -8.42 18.15 -8.82
N ASP A 341 -8.34 18.55 -7.56
CA ASP A 341 -9.44 19.18 -6.87
C ASP A 341 -9.38 20.68 -7.13
N LEU A 342 -10.49 21.26 -7.54
CA LEU A 342 -10.62 22.66 -7.94
C LEU A 342 -11.58 23.40 -7.01
N LEU A 343 -11.36 24.69 -6.82
CA LEU A 343 -12.26 25.60 -6.15
C LEU A 343 -12.70 26.71 -7.09
N LEU A 344 -13.98 27.05 -7.02
CA LEU A 344 -14.55 28.23 -7.65
C LEU A 344 -15.04 29.17 -6.55
N LYS A 345 -14.48 30.38 -6.48
CA LYS A 345 -15.15 31.46 -5.75
C LYS A 345 -16.25 32.04 -6.62
N PHE A 346 -17.44 32.19 -6.08
CA PHE A 346 -18.57 32.71 -6.86
C PHE A 346 -18.37 34.16 -7.32
N GLU A 347 -17.51 34.93 -6.65
CA GLU A 347 -17.11 36.27 -7.10
C GLU A 347 -16.29 36.24 -8.39
N ASN A 348 -15.53 35.17 -8.62
CA ASN A 348 -14.76 34.96 -9.85
C ASN A 348 -15.64 34.49 -11.02
N TRP A 349 -16.91 34.15 -10.75
CA TRP A 349 -17.85 33.74 -11.78
C TRP A 349 -18.33 34.94 -12.61
N SER A 350 -17.54 35.26 -13.63
CA SER A 350 -17.72 36.43 -14.51
C SER A 350 -19.01 36.36 -15.33
N ILE A 351 -19.55 37.52 -15.71
CA ILE A 351 -20.72 37.63 -16.60
C ILE A 351 -20.45 36.98 -17.97
N GLN A 352 -19.20 37.00 -18.43
CA GLN A 352 -18.78 36.35 -19.67
C GLN A 352 -18.92 34.82 -19.61
N ASN A 353 -18.83 34.24 -18.41
CA ASN A 353 -19.09 32.81 -18.19
C ASN A 353 -20.59 32.48 -18.04
N ARG A 354 -21.45 33.50 -17.83
CA ARG A 354 -22.91 33.33 -17.65
C ARG A 354 -23.67 33.22 -18.97
N CYS A 355 -23.04 33.58 -20.09
CA CYS A 355 -23.70 33.71 -21.38
C CYS A 355 -22.96 32.90 -22.45
N GLN A 356 -23.50 31.73 -22.78
CA GLN A 356 -23.64 31.12 -24.12
C GLN A 356 -23.88 29.61 -24.04
N THR A 357 -24.74 29.12 -23.13
CA THR A 357 -25.31 27.78 -23.39
C THR A 357 -26.08 27.88 -24.70
N GLU A 358 -25.78 27.03 -25.69
CA GLU A 358 -26.60 26.94 -26.88
C GLU A 358 -28.08 26.82 -26.45
N ASP A 359 -28.99 27.53 -27.10
CA ASP A 359 -30.44 27.53 -26.76
C ASP A 359 -31.05 26.12 -26.70
N SER A 360 -30.36 25.12 -27.26
CA SER A 360 -30.69 23.71 -27.24
C SER A 360 -30.46 22.98 -25.91
N LEU A 361 -29.61 23.50 -25.00
CA LEU A 361 -29.25 22.81 -23.76
C LEU A 361 -30.05 23.32 -22.56
N LEU A 362 -30.82 22.43 -21.95
CA LEU A 362 -31.58 22.68 -20.74
C LEU A 362 -30.88 22.09 -19.52
N PHE A 363 -30.72 22.90 -18.46
CA PHE A 363 -30.17 22.46 -17.18
C PHE A 363 -31.26 22.48 -16.10
N ARG A 364 -31.47 21.35 -15.41
CA ARG A 364 -32.46 21.26 -14.33
C ARG A 364 -32.11 20.22 -13.28
N ARG A 365 -32.80 20.29 -12.14
CA ARG A 365 -32.77 19.22 -11.13
C ARG A 365 -33.36 17.93 -11.71
N CYS A 366 -32.81 16.81 -11.28
CA CYS A 366 -33.34 15.48 -11.53
C CYS A 366 -34.65 15.27 -10.77
N THR A 367 -35.52 14.46 -11.33
CA THR A 367 -36.75 13.94 -10.71
C THR A 367 -36.68 12.42 -10.63
N HIS A 368 -37.54 11.79 -9.83
CA HIS A 368 -37.60 10.33 -9.76
C HIS A 368 -37.89 9.67 -11.14
N PHE A 369 -38.56 10.38 -12.06
CA PHE A 369 -38.83 9.87 -13.41
C PHE A 369 -37.57 9.80 -14.29
N ASP A 370 -36.57 10.63 -14.00
CA ASP A 370 -35.32 10.68 -14.78
C ASP A 370 -34.33 9.59 -14.35
N MET A 371 -34.46 9.06 -13.12
CA MET A 371 -33.45 8.21 -12.49
C MET A 371 -33.04 6.99 -13.32
N LYS A 372 -34.00 6.35 -13.98
CA LYS A 372 -33.70 5.20 -14.86
C LYS A 372 -32.75 5.59 -15.99
N GLN A 373 -32.96 6.74 -16.62
CA GLN A 373 -32.09 7.24 -17.68
C GLN A 373 -30.75 7.73 -17.12
N VAL A 374 -30.75 8.37 -15.95
CA VAL A 374 -29.52 8.81 -15.27
C VAL A 374 -28.62 7.62 -14.94
N LEU A 375 -29.16 6.57 -14.32
CA LEU A 375 -28.40 5.38 -13.97
C LEU A 375 -27.85 4.66 -15.20
N GLU A 376 -28.62 4.64 -16.30
CA GLU A 376 -28.15 4.07 -17.57
C GLU A 376 -27.02 4.92 -18.19
N LEU A 377 -27.12 6.26 -18.14
CA LEU A 377 -26.05 7.13 -18.59
C LEU A 377 -24.78 6.93 -17.77
N VAL A 378 -24.89 6.92 -16.45
CA VAL A 378 -23.76 6.69 -15.52
C VAL A 378 -23.15 5.32 -15.75
N ARG A 379 -23.98 4.30 -16.03
CA ARG A 379 -23.51 2.95 -16.38
C ARG A 379 -22.68 2.95 -17.68
N LYS A 380 -23.12 3.68 -18.70
CA LYS A 380 -22.45 3.75 -20.01
C LYS A 380 -21.17 4.60 -19.99
N SER A 381 -21.15 5.63 -19.17
CA SER A 381 -20.00 6.55 -19.07
C SER A 381 -18.77 5.90 -18.42
N ASP A 382 -18.92 4.76 -17.72
CA ASP A 382 -17.96 4.31 -16.68
C ASP A 382 -17.47 2.85 -16.75
N CYS A 383 -16.98 2.38 -17.90
CA CYS A 383 -16.19 1.13 -17.95
C CYS A 383 -14.68 1.32 -17.71
N THR A 384 -14.19 2.55 -17.47
CA THR A 384 -12.76 2.81 -17.28
C THR A 384 -12.44 3.20 -15.84
N HIS A 385 -11.22 2.92 -15.38
CA HIS A 385 -10.71 3.14 -14.02
C HIS A 385 -10.89 4.58 -13.45
N LYS A 386 -11.37 5.54 -14.25
CA LYS A 386 -11.50 6.95 -13.88
C LYS A 386 -12.69 7.25 -12.96
N GLN A 387 -13.76 6.45 -12.98
CA GLN A 387 -15.02 6.79 -12.31
C GLN A 387 -15.64 5.64 -11.47
N THR A 388 -14.86 4.60 -11.16
CA THR A 388 -15.33 3.46 -10.35
C THR A 388 -15.91 3.94 -9.01
N GLY A 389 -17.22 3.72 -8.79
CA GLY A 389 -17.94 4.13 -7.58
C GLY A 389 -18.96 5.27 -7.76
N CYS A 390 -18.95 5.99 -8.90
CA CYS A 390 -19.94 7.02 -9.22
C CYS A 390 -21.37 6.44 -9.23
N TYR A 391 -21.57 5.29 -9.90
CA TYR A 391 -22.86 4.60 -9.96
C TYR A 391 -23.47 4.37 -8.57
N SER A 392 -22.67 3.92 -7.60
CA SER A 392 -23.14 3.70 -6.22
C SER A 392 -23.60 5.00 -5.56
N GLN A 393 -22.96 6.14 -5.85
CA GLN A 393 -23.40 7.43 -5.31
C GLN A 393 -24.76 7.83 -5.87
N TYR A 394 -24.98 7.70 -7.18
CA TYR A 394 -26.28 7.96 -7.81
C TYR A 394 -27.36 7.02 -7.30
N LEU A 395 -27.05 5.73 -7.14
CA LEU A 395 -27.99 4.73 -6.64
C LEU A 395 -28.51 5.09 -5.23
N THR A 396 -27.66 5.66 -4.36
CA THR A 396 -28.10 6.08 -3.02
C THR A 396 -29.16 7.19 -3.02
N LEU A 397 -29.33 7.90 -4.14
CA LEU A 397 -30.27 9.01 -4.29
C LEU A 397 -31.58 8.62 -4.99
N GLU A 398 -31.65 7.45 -5.64
CA GLU A 398 -32.78 7.04 -6.51
C GLU A 398 -34.15 7.13 -5.82
N ASN A 399 -34.22 6.64 -4.58
CA ASN A 399 -35.44 6.59 -3.78
C ASN A 399 -35.39 7.54 -2.56
N GLY A 400 -34.39 8.43 -2.51
CA GLY A 400 -34.18 9.35 -1.40
C GLY A 400 -34.85 10.71 -1.63
N PRO A 401 -35.05 11.51 -0.55
CA PRO A 401 -35.57 12.88 -0.66
C PRO A 401 -34.59 13.83 -1.38
N HIS A 402 -33.38 13.38 -1.64
CA HIS A 402 -32.28 14.15 -2.22
C HIS A 402 -32.10 13.90 -3.73
N VAL A 403 -33.08 13.35 -4.44
CA VAL A 403 -32.99 13.16 -5.91
C VAL A 403 -32.69 14.48 -6.64
N GLY A 404 -33.19 15.60 -6.12
CA GLY A 404 -32.95 16.95 -6.68
C GLY A 404 -31.53 17.48 -6.50
N ASP A 405 -30.67 16.76 -5.77
CA ASP A 405 -29.23 17.03 -5.69
C ASP A 405 -28.50 16.61 -6.97
N ILE A 406 -29.12 15.77 -7.79
CA ILE A 406 -28.63 15.46 -9.13
C ILE A 406 -29.04 16.60 -10.08
N ILE A 407 -28.09 17.10 -10.85
CA ILE A 407 -28.30 18.10 -11.91
C ILE A 407 -28.09 17.45 -13.27
N LEU A 408 -28.96 17.79 -14.22
CA LEU A 408 -29.01 17.18 -15.54
C LEU A 408 -28.72 18.24 -16.61
N ALA A 409 -27.97 17.86 -17.65
CA ALA A 409 -27.92 18.59 -18.91
C ALA A 409 -28.70 17.80 -19.96
N ILE A 410 -29.65 18.47 -20.61
CA ILE A 410 -30.62 17.86 -21.50
C ILE A 410 -30.54 18.54 -22.86
N GLU A 411 -30.46 17.74 -23.91
CA GLU A 411 -30.57 18.20 -25.29
C GLU A 411 -31.83 17.60 -25.90
N GLY A 412 -32.80 18.46 -26.24
CA GLY A 412 -34.14 18.00 -26.63
C GLY A 412 -34.80 17.20 -25.49
N ASN A 413 -34.94 15.88 -25.68
CA ASN A 413 -35.49 14.97 -24.68
C ASN A 413 -34.45 14.01 -24.07
N ASN A 414 -33.18 14.12 -24.45
CA ASN A 414 -32.13 13.20 -24.02
C ASN A 414 -31.29 13.81 -22.91
N ILE A 415 -31.08 13.07 -21.83
CA ILE A 415 -30.09 13.42 -20.81
C ILE A 415 -28.72 13.09 -21.38
N ILE A 416 -27.88 14.11 -21.58
CA ILE A 416 -26.54 13.96 -22.17
C ILE A 416 -25.42 14.09 -21.13
N ALA A 417 -25.73 14.63 -19.94
CA ALA A 417 -24.81 14.69 -18.83
C ALA A 417 -25.54 14.77 -17.49
N THR A 418 -24.85 14.38 -16.43
CA THR A 418 -25.33 14.48 -15.05
C THR A 418 -24.19 14.79 -14.08
N ALA A 419 -24.51 15.43 -12.97
CA ALA A 419 -23.58 15.64 -11.85
C ALA A 419 -24.35 15.58 -10.51
N ILE A 420 -23.65 15.33 -9.41
CA ILE A 420 -24.23 15.39 -8.06
C ILE A 420 -23.69 16.61 -7.34
N LYS A 421 -24.56 17.51 -6.93
CA LYS A 421 -24.21 18.63 -6.04
C LYS A 421 -24.46 18.22 -4.59
N TYR A 422 -23.74 18.82 -3.66
CA TYR A 422 -23.92 18.55 -2.23
C TYR A 422 -23.50 19.74 -1.38
N THR A 423 -23.95 19.75 -0.13
CA THR A 423 -23.49 20.69 0.89
C THR A 423 -23.06 19.90 2.12
N SER A 424 -22.20 20.48 2.96
CA SER A 424 -21.80 19.82 4.22
C SER A 424 -22.98 19.53 5.15
N LYS A 425 -24.08 20.29 5.00
CA LYS A 425 -25.28 20.21 5.85
C LYS A 425 -26.38 19.30 5.30
N SER A 426 -26.23 18.78 4.08
CA SER A 426 -27.29 17.96 3.46
C SER A 426 -27.47 16.60 4.13
N GLY A 427 -26.46 16.11 4.87
CA GLY A 427 -26.47 14.78 5.48
C GLY A 427 -26.46 13.62 4.47
N THR A 428 -26.21 13.90 3.19
CA THR A 428 -26.20 12.88 2.14
C THR A 428 -24.96 11.99 2.24
N GLN A 429 -25.06 10.75 1.78
CA GLN A 429 -23.93 9.82 1.75
C GLN A 429 -22.74 10.36 0.94
N VAL A 430 -23.02 11.15 -0.10
CA VAL A 430 -22.01 11.85 -0.90
C VAL A 430 -21.22 12.84 -0.05
N ALA A 431 -21.90 13.71 0.71
CA ALA A 431 -21.25 14.65 1.63
C ALA A 431 -20.42 13.92 2.71
N LEU A 432 -20.89 12.76 3.19
CA LEU A 432 -20.15 11.93 4.15
C LEU A 432 -18.94 11.22 3.54
N ASN A 433 -18.93 10.98 2.23
CA ASN A 433 -17.81 10.33 1.55
C ASN A 433 -16.73 11.33 1.12
N LEU A 434 -17.08 12.61 0.98
CA LEU A 434 -16.23 13.68 0.44
C LEU A 434 -16.07 14.82 1.46
N PRO A 435 -14.99 14.82 2.26
CA PRO A 435 -14.88 15.73 3.40
C PRO A 435 -14.50 17.15 3.03
N TRP A 436 -13.86 17.36 1.87
CA TRP A 436 -13.06 18.56 1.64
C TRP A 436 -13.86 19.85 1.54
N ALA A 437 -15.05 19.84 0.93
CA ALA A 437 -15.92 21.02 0.94
C ALA A 437 -16.25 21.46 2.39
N ALA A 438 -16.66 20.52 3.25
CA ALA A 438 -16.98 20.80 4.66
C ALA A 438 -15.75 21.23 5.48
N VAL A 439 -14.58 20.69 5.15
CA VAL A 439 -13.30 21.03 5.78
C VAL A 439 -12.87 22.46 5.44
N ILE A 440 -12.98 22.86 4.17
CA ILE A 440 -12.59 24.19 3.70
C ILE A 440 -13.48 25.24 4.35
N GLY A 441 -14.78 24.98 4.45
CA GLY A 441 -15.66 25.72 5.34
C GLY A 441 -17.15 25.51 5.08
N ASP A 442 -17.98 25.92 6.04
CA ASP A 442 -19.44 25.80 5.94
C ASP A 442 -20.08 26.66 4.83
N HIS A 443 -19.29 27.52 4.20
CA HIS A 443 -19.67 28.37 3.07
C HIS A 443 -19.34 27.74 1.70
N VAL A 444 -18.79 26.52 1.69
CA VAL A 444 -18.35 25.82 0.48
C VAL A 444 -19.32 24.68 0.16
N ALA A 445 -19.86 24.70 -1.05
CA ALA A 445 -20.62 23.59 -1.63
C ALA A 445 -19.70 22.63 -2.39
N GLY A 446 -20.20 21.46 -2.76
CA GLY A 446 -19.48 20.52 -3.60
C GLY A 446 -20.25 20.09 -4.84
N MET A 447 -19.52 19.69 -5.88
CA MET A 447 -20.04 19.01 -7.06
C MET A 447 -19.10 17.85 -7.44
N THR A 448 -19.66 16.66 -7.59
CA THR A 448 -18.94 15.39 -7.81
C THR A 448 -19.62 14.56 -8.89
N CYS A 449 -18.98 13.45 -9.27
CA CYS A 449 -19.55 12.41 -10.12
C CYS A 449 -20.12 12.95 -11.44
N VAL A 450 -19.39 13.86 -12.07
CA VAL A 450 -19.77 14.43 -13.36
C VAL A 450 -19.62 13.36 -14.44
N CYS A 451 -20.74 12.92 -15.00
CA CYS A 451 -20.81 11.89 -16.03
C CYS A 451 -21.32 12.51 -17.32
N LEU A 452 -20.60 12.27 -18.42
CA LEU A 452 -20.88 12.81 -19.75
C LEU A 452 -21.15 11.65 -20.71
N ASP A 453 -22.18 11.77 -21.55
CA ASP A 453 -22.44 10.78 -22.60
C ASP A 453 -21.32 10.79 -23.65
N VAL A 454 -20.73 9.62 -23.92
CA VAL A 454 -19.51 9.47 -24.74
C VAL A 454 -19.73 9.92 -26.18
N ASP A 455 -20.93 9.71 -26.73
CA ASP A 455 -21.23 9.94 -28.14
C ASP A 455 -21.67 11.37 -28.46
N ASN A 456 -22.41 12.04 -27.55
CA ASN A 456 -22.98 13.38 -27.79
C ASN A 456 -22.28 14.51 -27.01
N ALA A 457 -21.75 14.24 -25.81
CA ALA A 457 -21.24 15.30 -24.92
C ALA A 457 -19.83 15.81 -25.32
N SER A 458 -19.09 15.06 -26.13
CA SER A 458 -17.71 15.41 -26.54
C SER A 458 -17.62 16.71 -27.35
N LYS A 459 -18.68 17.11 -28.06
CA LYS A 459 -18.71 18.37 -28.83
C LYS A 459 -19.16 19.59 -28.01
N LYS A 460 -19.88 19.39 -26.90
CA LYS A 460 -20.48 20.46 -26.07
C LYS A 460 -19.94 20.50 -24.65
N LYS A 461 -18.79 19.87 -24.39
CA LYS A 461 -18.23 19.65 -23.06
C LYS A 461 -18.06 20.95 -22.24
N ILE A 462 -17.52 21.98 -22.90
CA ILE A 462 -17.32 23.31 -22.31
C ILE A 462 -18.68 23.93 -21.91
N GLU A 463 -19.70 23.82 -22.76
CA GLU A 463 -21.03 24.37 -22.48
C GLU A 463 -21.77 23.61 -21.38
N ILE A 464 -21.58 22.30 -21.29
CA ILE A 464 -22.09 21.48 -20.19
C ILE A 464 -21.44 21.92 -18.86
N TRP A 465 -20.12 22.09 -18.83
CA TRP A 465 -19.42 22.59 -17.66
C TRP A 465 -19.90 23.98 -17.24
N LYS A 466 -20.01 24.93 -18.18
CA LYS A 466 -20.54 26.27 -17.89
C LYS A 466 -21.96 26.20 -17.35
N GLY A 467 -22.83 25.38 -17.93
CA GLY A 467 -24.21 25.23 -17.47
C GLY A 467 -24.32 24.61 -16.08
N PHE A 468 -23.54 23.57 -15.76
CA PHE A 468 -23.48 23.01 -14.42
C PHE A 468 -22.94 24.00 -13.40
N LEU A 469 -21.85 24.71 -13.72
CA LEU A 469 -21.28 25.73 -12.85
C LEU A 469 -22.27 26.88 -12.63
N GLN A 470 -22.89 27.40 -13.69
CA GLN A 470 -23.92 28.44 -13.58
C GLN A 470 -25.11 28.00 -12.73
N PHE A 471 -25.57 26.76 -12.91
CA PHE A 471 -26.66 26.19 -12.12
C PHE A 471 -26.30 26.13 -10.62
N CYS A 472 -25.13 25.56 -10.30
CA CYS A 472 -24.64 25.48 -8.94
C CYS A 472 -24.39 26.86 -8.31
N VAL A 473 -23.78 27.79 -9.05
CA VAL A 473 -23.53 29.17 -8.58
C VAL A 473 -24.85 29.85 -8.23
N SER A 474 -25.84 29.85 -9.13
CA SER A 474 -27.14 30.48 -8.88
C SER A 474 -27.84 29.89 -7.64
N GLU A 475 -27.85 28.56 -7.53
CA GLU A 475 -28.55 27.86 -6.46
C GLU A 475 -27.83 28.04 -5.12
N PHE A 476 -26.52 27.86 -5.06
CA PHE A 476 -25.76 27.95 -3.82
C PHE A 476 -25.58 29.39 -3.33
N GLN A 477 -25.50 30.37 -4.23
CA GLN A 477 -25.55 31.78 -3.84
C GLN A 477 -26.88 32.13 -3.17
N SER A 478 -28.00 31.58 -3.64
CA SER A 478 -29.31 31.79 -3.00
C SER A 478 -29.39 31.21 -1.58
N LEU A 479 -28.53 30.23 -1.28
CA LEU A 479 -28.37 29.61 0.04
C LEU A 479 -27.28 30.30 0.89
N GLY A 480 -26.69 31.39 0.40
CA GLY A 480 -25.65 32.16 1.11
C GLY A 480 -24.25 31.51 1.09
N LEU A 481 -24.04 30.48 0.27
CA LEU A 481 -22.72 29.89 0.06
C LEU A 481 -21.90 30.76 -0.89
N LYS A 482 -20.57 30.61 -0.83
CA LYS A 482 -19.63 31.53 -1.50
C LYS A 482 -18.67 30.82 -2.47
N GLU A 483 -18.47 29.53 -2.28
CA GLU A 483 -17.52 28.77 -3.10
C GLU A 483 -18.10 27.39 -3.47
N LEU A 484 -17.59 26.82 -4.55
CA LEU A 484 -17.89 25.47 -5.02
C LEU A 484 -16.60 24.67 -5.18
N PHE A 485 -16.58 23.50 -4.57
CA PHE A 485 -15.51 22.52 -4.64
C PHE A 485 -15.84 21.46 -5.70
N LEU A 486 -14.92 21.25 -6.64
CA LEU A 486 -15.00 20.18 -7.63
C LEU A 486 -13.88 19.19 -7.38
N ASP A 487 -14.22 17.92 -7.30
CA ASP A 487 -13.25 16.91 -6.91
C ASP A 487 -12.77 16.01 -8.04
N ALA A 488 -11.52 15.57 -7.93
CA ALA A 488 -10.86 14.61 -8.81
C ALA A 488 -11.11 14.84 -10.30
N VAL A 489 -11.01 16.09 -10.73
CA VAL A 489 -11.11 16.47 -12.14
C VAL A 489 -9.84 16.03 -12.88
N VAL A 490 -10.01 15.25 -13.93
CA VAL A 490 -8.90 14.61 -14.68
C VAL A 490 -8.71 15.23 -16.07
N ASP A 491 -9.81 15.57 -16.69
CA ASP A 491 -9.90 16.09 -18.06
C ASP A 491 -10.51 17.51 -17.98
N ASP A 492 -10.25 18.35 -18.99
CA ASP A 492 -10.74 19.75 -19.09
C ASP A 492 -10.25 20.72 -17.99
N VAL A 493 -9.18 20.36 -17.31
CA VAL A 493 -8.58 21.19 -16.26
C VAL A 493 -8.29 22.60 -16.80
N ASP A 494 -7.64 22.70 -17.95
CA ASP A 494 -7.23 24.01 -18.51
C ASP A 494 -8.44 24.88 -18.83
N ASP A 495 -9.53 24.30 -19.37
CA ASP A 495 -10.78 25.01 -19.64
C ASP A 495 -11.43 25.50 -18.33
N LEU A 496 -11.48 24.65 -17.31
CA LEU A 496 -12.03 25.02 -16.00
C LEU A 496 -11.20 26.10 -15.30
N LEU A 497 -9.87 26.05 -15.40
CA LEU A 497 -9.01 27.12 -14.89
C LEU A 497 -9.29 28.46 -15.60
N GLN A 498 -9.51 28.44 -16.92
CA GLN A 498 -9.91 29.64 -17.67
C GLN A 498 -11.29 30.16 -17.26
N MET A 499 -12.19 29.30 -16.77
CA MET A 499 -13.50 29.69 -16.22
C MET A 499 -13.43 30.33 -14.82
N GLY A 500 -12.23 30.52 -14.25
CA GLY A 500 -12.02 31.18 -12.96
C GLY A 500 -11.88 30.23 -11.77
N LEU A 501 -11.80 28.92 -12.03
CA LEU A 501 -11.45 27.93 -11.02
C LEU A 501 -9.95 27.97 -10.73
N TYR A 502 -9.56 27.57 -9.53
CA TYR A 502 -8.16 27.43 -9.14
C TYR A 502 -7.91 26.10 -8.45
N GLU A 503 -6.68 25.62 -8.55
CA GLU A 503 -6.24 24.35 -7.96
C GLU A 503 -6.25 24.44 -6.43
N TRP A 504 -6.96 23.51 -5.79
CA TRP A 504 -6.89 23.28 -4.35
C TRP A 504 -5.89 22.18 -4.02
N ALA A 505 -5.95 21.05 -4.72
CA ALA A 505 -5.02 19.95 -4.54
C ALA A 505 -4.84 19.16 -5.84
N ARG A 506 -3.65 18.60 -6.04
CA ARG A 506 -3.34 17.75 -7.20
C ARG A 506 -2.71 16.45 -6.74
N TYR A 507 -3.09 15.37 -7.40
CA TYR A 507 -2.69 14.02 -7.05
C TYR A 507 -2.03 13.32 -8.24
N THR A 508 -1.20 12.34 -7.92
CA THR A 508 -0.68 11.38 -8.88
C THR A 508 -1.41 10.06 -8.67
N ASP A 509 -2.16 9.62 -9.68
CA ASP A 509 -2.80 8.31 -9.63
C ASP A 509 -1.74 7.21 -9.74
N MET A 510 -1.88 6.19 -8.90
CA MET A 510 -1.02 5.00 -8.94
C MET A 510 -1.83 3.74 -8.68
N TRP A 511 -1.42 2.65 -9.32
CA TRP A 511 -2.05 1.34 -9.18
C TRP A 511 -1.06 0.19 -9.25
N MET A 512 -1.47 -0.94 -8.70
CA MET A 512 -0.69 -2.17 -8.70
C MET A 512 -1.60 -3.33 -9.07
N ASP A 513 -1.23 -4.08 -10.11
CA ASP A 513 -1.94 -5.29 -10.49
C ASP A 513 -1.66 -6.40 -9.48
N VAL A 514 -2.71 -7.14 -9.09
CA VAL A 514 -2.55 -8.32 -8.24
C VAL A 514 -1.68 -9.39 -8.94
N ARG A 515 -1.78 -9.47 -10.28
CA ARG A 515 -1.06 -10.46 -11.11
C ARG A 515 0.30 -10.01 -11.62
N ALA A 516 0.61 -8.71 -11.69
CA ALA A 516 1.98 -8.28 -12.06
C ALA A 516 2.99 -8.61 -10.95
N SER A 517 2.52 -8.78 -9.71
CA SER A 517 3.30 -9.40 -8.64
C SER A 517 3.43 -10.93 -8.74
N LEU A 518 2.75 -11.59 -9.69
CA LEU A 518 2.98 -13.01 -10.04
C LEU A 518 3.99 -13.16 -11.19
N SER A 519 4.20 -12.12 -12.03
CA SER A 519 5.13 -12.19 -13.17
C SER A 519 6.61 -12.10 -12.76
N ILE A 520 6.87 -11.62 -11.54
CA ILE A 520 8.19 -11.64 -10.91
C ILE A 520 8.42 -12.99 -10.18
N GLU A 521 7.36 -13.81 -10.01
CA GLU A 521 7.44 -15.17 -9.47
C GLU A 521 7.57 -16.27 -10.55
N MET A 522 7.68 -15.90 -11.83
CA MET A 522 7.73 -16.84 -12.97
C MET A 522 8.91 -16.68 -13.92
N ASN A 523 9.92 -15.85 -13.61
CA ASN A 523 11.16 -15.78 -14.40
C ASN A 523 12.42 -15.82 -13.54
#